data_AF-A0A8C2NVE1-F1
#
_entry.id   AF-A0A8C2NVE1-F1
#
_cell.length_a   1.000
_cell.length_b   1.000
_cell.length_c   1.000
_cell.angle_alpha   90.00
_cell.angle_beta   90.00
_cell.angle_gamma   90.00
#
_symmetry.space_group_name_H-M   'P 1'
#
loop_
_entity.id
_entity.type
_entity.pdbx_description
1 polymer ?
#
loop_
_entity_poly.entity_id
_entity_poly.type
_entity_poly.pdbx_seq_one_letter_code
_entity_poly.pdbx_strand_id
1 'polypeptide(L)' 'MSEDEEKVKLRRLEPAIQKFTKIVIPTDLERLRKHQINIEKVFGQLIPTTKSVS' A
#
# COMPACT_ATOMS: atom_id res chain seq x y z
N MET A 1 21.58 -1.66 30.66
CA MET A 1 20.40 -1.13 29.95
C MET A 1 19.20 -1.78 30.60
N SER A 2 18.39 -1.02 31.33
CA SER A 2 17.27 -1.58 32.10
C SER A 2 16.08 -1.82 31.18
N GLU A 3 15.43 -2.98 31.29
CA GLU A 3 14.29 -3.40 30.45
C GLU A 3 13.15 -2.35 30.41
N ASP A 4 13.02 -1.54 31.46
CA ASP A 4 12.05 -0.44 31.54
C ASP A 4 12.30 0.68 30.53
N GLU A 5 13.55 1.00 30.19
CA GLU A 5 13.87 2.00 29.16
C GLU A 5 13.47 1.55 27.75
N GLU A 6 13.57 0.24 27.49
CA GLU A 6 13.20 -0.35 26.20
C GLU A 6 11.68 -0.35 26.01
N LYS A 7 10.94 -0.68 27.08
CA LYS A 7 9.47 -0.62 27.13
C LYS A 7 8.94 0.81 26.92
N VAL A 8 9.61 1.82 27.48
CA VAL A 8 9.23 3.23 27.31
C VAL A 8 9.49 3.71 25.87
N LYS A 9 10.56 3.26 25.22
CA LYS A 9 10.86 3.60 23.82
C LYS A 9 9.84 3.00 22.86
N LEU A 10 9.40 1.76 23.08
CA LEU A 10 8.36 1.12 22.25
C LEU A 10 7.01 1.83 22.35
N ARG A 11 6.61 2.29 23.55
CA ARG A 11 5.38 3.09 23.73
C ARG A 11 5.40 4.41 22.95
N ARG A 12 6.57 4.99 22.70
CA ARG A 12 6.70 6.21 21.87
C ARG A 12 6.53 5.93 20.37
N LEU A 13 6.82 4.70 19.94
CA LEU A 13 6.67 4.24 18.55
C LEU A 13 5.26 3.73 18.25
N GLU A 14 4.49 3.31 19.26
CA GLU A 14 3.10 2.85 19.09
C GLU A 14 2.24 3.80 18.25
N PRO A 15 2.20 5.12 18.49
CA PRO A 15 1.40 6.03 17.67
C PRO A 15 1.83 6.06 16.20
N ALA A 16 3.13 5.99 15.94
CA ALA A 16 3.68 5.97 14.59
C ALA A 16 3.35 4.66 13.87
N ILE A 17 3.48 3.53 14.56
CA ILE A 17 3.11 2.20 14.03
C ILE A 17 1.61 2.14 13.78
N GLN A 18 0.77 2.64 14.69
CA GLN A 18 -0.67 2.71 14.51
C GLN A 18 -1.05 3.60 13.32
N LYS A 19 -0.42 4.77 13.17
CA LYS A 19 -0.63 5.65 12.00
C LYS A 19 -0.21 4.97 10.71
N PHE A 20 0.94 4.31 10.71
CA PHE A 20 1.46 3.61 9.53
C PHE A 20 0.51 2.48 9.11
N THR A 21 0.12 1.63 10.06
CA THR A 21 -0.74 0.46 9.80
C THR A 21 -2.18 0.83 9.45
N LYS A 22 -2.76 1.84 10.11
CA LYS A 22 -4.18 2.22 9.90
C LYS A 22 -4.41 3.21 8.78
N ILE A 23 -3.41 4.01 8.41
CA ILE A 23 -3.58 5.12 7.47
C ILE A 23 -2.69 4.95 6.25
N VAL A 24 -1.38 4.82 6.46
CA VAL A 24 -0.41 4.81 5.35
C VAL A 24 -0.60 3.57 4.48
N ILE A 25 -0.61 2.38 5.08
CA ILE A 25 -0.76 1.12 4.34
C ILE A 25 -2.07 1.09 3.52
N PRO A 26 -3.27 1.36 4.09
CA PRO A 26 -4.51 1.35 3.31
C PRO A 26 -4.51 2.38 2.18
N THR A 27 -3.99 3.59 2.44
CA THR A 27 -3.92 4.66 1.44
C THR A 27 -3.04 4.27 0.26
N ASP A 28 -1.86 3.70 0.53
CA ASP A 28 -0.93 3.31 -0.52
C ASP A 28 -1.45 2.10 -1.32
N LEU A 29 -2.12 1.14 -0.66
CA LEU A 29 -2.77 0.03 -1.35
C LEU A 29 -3.91 0.50 -2.27
N GLU A 30 -4.72 1.46 -1.85
CA GLU A 30 -5.76 2.04 -2.70
C GLU A 30 -5.16 2.76 -3.92
N ARG A 31 -4.06 3.51 -3.70
CA ARG A 31 -3.30 4.16 -4.77
C ARG A 31 -2.72 3.16 -5.75
N LEU A 32 -2.12 2.07 -5.26
CA LEU A 32 -1.60 0.98 -6.09
C LEU A 32 -2.70 0.35 -6.93
N ARG A 33 -3.87 0.06 -6.34
CA ARG A 33 -5.02 -0.48 -7.07
C ARG A 33 -5.52 0.48 -8.16
N LYS A 34 -5.63 1.76 -7.85
CA LYS A 34 -6.01 2.79 -8.83
C LYS A 34 -4.97 2.90 -9.94
N HIS A 35 -3.69 2.82 -9.59
CA HIS A 35 -2.59 2.85 -10.55
C HIS A 35 -2.63 1.64 -11.49
N GLN A 36 -2.87 0.43 -10.97
CA GLN A 36 -3.07 -0.77 -11.78
C GLN A 36 -4.22 -0.58 -12.79
N ILE A 37 -5.38 -0.12 -12.33
CA ILE A 37 -6.53 0.14 -13.21
C ILE A 37 -6.19 1.19 -14.28
N ASN A 38 -5.45 2.23 -13.91
CA ASN A 38 -5.03 3.26 -14.87
C ASN A 38 -4.07 2.69 -15.92
N ILE A 39 -3.12 1.84 -15.52
CA ILE A 39 -2.24 1.11 -16.44
C ILE A 39 -3.09 0.24 -17.37
N GLU A 40 -3.98 -0.59 -16.83
CA GLU A 40 -4.86 -1.45 -17.63
C GLU A 40 -5.74 -0.66 -18.60
N LYS A 41 -6.26 0.50 -18.18
CA LYS A 41 -7.04 1.38 -19.07
C LYS A 41 -6.17 1.99 -20.17
N VAL A 42 -5.02 2.55 -19.82
CA VAL A 42 -4.12 3.20 -20.79
C VAL A 42 -3.64 2.17 -21.81
N PHE A 43 -3.07 1.07 -21.35
CA PHE A 43 -2.49 0.05 -22.24
C PHE A 43 -3.55 -0.85 -22.88
N GLY A 44 -4.65 -1.15 -22.19
CA GLY A 44 -5.76 -1.95 -22.73
C GLY A 44 -6.67 -1.20 -23.71
N GLN A 45 -6.67 0.14 -23.71
CA GLN A 45 -7.32 0.94 -24.76
C GLN A 45 -6.39 1.19 -25.96
N LEU A 46 -5.08 1.27 -25.73
CA LEU A 46 -4.08 1.43 -26.79
C LEU A 46 -3.79 0.12 -27.54
N ILE A 47 -4.07 -1.03 -26.93
CA ILE A 47 -3.94 -2.34 -27.57
C ILE A 47 -5.34 -2.93 -27.64
N PRO A 48 -6.05 -2.90 -28.79
CA PRO A 48 -7.23 -3.73 -28.95
C PRO A 48 -6.77 -5.16 -28.74
N THR A 49 -7.19 -5.78 -27.63
CA THR A 49 -6.89 -7.18 -27.39
C THR A 49 -7.49 -7.94 -28.56
N THR A 50 -6.62 -8.45 -29.44
CA THR A 50 -6.98 -9.56 -30.31
C THR A 50 -7.36 -10.67 -29.34
N LYS A 51 -8.66 -10.77 -29.03
CA LYS A 51 -9.22 -12.01 -28.51
C LYS A 51 -8.73 -13.08 -29.47
N SER A 52 -7.77 -13.89 -29.03
CA SER A 52 -7.36 -15.06 -29.78
C SER A 52 -8.59 -15.95 -29.81
N VAL A 53 -9.22 -15.98 -30.99
CA VAL A 53 -10.04 -17.10 -31.41
C VAL A 53 -9.08 -18.29 -31.50
N SER A 54 -9.55 -19.44 -30.99
CA SER A 54 -8.92 -20.78 -30.95
C SER A 54 -8.30 -21.16 -29.62
#